data_AF-A0A961RT12-F1
#
_entry.id   AF-A0A961RT12-F1
#
_cell.length_a   1.000
_cell.length_b   1.000
_cell.length_c   1.000
_cell.angle_alpha   90.00
_cell.angle_beta   90.00
_cell.angle_gamma   90.00
#
_symmetry.space_group_name_H-M   'P 1'
#
loop_
_entity.id
_entity.type
_entity.pdbx_description
1 polymer ?
#
loop_
_entity_poly.entity_id
_entity_poly.type
_entity_poly.pdbx_seq_one_letter_code
_entity_poly.pdbx_strand_id
1 'polypeptide(L)'
;ILAMQSDAAAAEAAIGTAKSAIMPTLDLELSANHRDRIVGTSAANTNYKAMLVFRMSLYNGGINAARIKEAGYRAEEAQNMVEATRINVEREIRLA
;
A
#
# COMPACT_ATOMS: atom_id res chain seq x y z
N ILE A 1 -3.50 -26.13 -3.20
CA ILE A 1 -4.70 -25.27 -3.21
C ILE A 1 -4.56 -24.07 -2.26
N LEU A 2 -4.22 -24.26 -0.98
CA LEU A 2 -4.04 -23.15 -0.03
C LEU A 2 -2.98 -22.12 -0.47
N ALA A 3 -1.83 -22.59 -0.97
CA ALA A 3 -0.75 -21.72 -1.49
C ALA A 3 -1.17 -20.89 -2.71
N MET A 4 -2.00 -21.44 -3.60
CA MET A 4 -2.47 -20.72 -4.78
C MET A 4 -3.49 -19.64 -4.43
N GLN A 5 -4.33 -19.89 -3.42
CA GLN A 5 -5.24 -18.86 -2.90
C GLN A 5 -4.46 -17.74 -2.20
N SER A 6 -3.39 -18.06 -1.47
CA SER A 6 -2.53 -17.03 -0.88
C SER A 6 -1.79 -16.22 -1.93
N ASP A 7 -1.31 -16.85 -3.00
CA ASP A 7 -0.66 -16.15 -4.11
C ASP A 7 -1.62 -15.22 -4.85
N ALA A 8 -2.86 -15.64 -5.07
CA ALA A 8 -3.90 -14.80 -5.67
C ALA A 8 -4.24 -13.59 -4.77
N ALA A 9 -4.38 -13.80 -3.47
CA ALA A 9 -4.63 -12.72 -2.51
C ALA A 9 -3.45 -11.74 -2.42
N ALA A 10 -2.21 -12.25 -2.48
CA ALA A 10 -1.02 -11.42 -2.52
C ALA A 10 -0.94 -10.57 -3.81
N ALA A 11 -1.31 -11.15 -4.95
CA ALA A 11 -1.39 -10.43 -6.22
C ALA A 11 -2.45 -9.32 -6.19
N GLU A 12 -3.64 -9.57 -5.63
CA GLU A 12 -4.67 -8.54 -5.42
C GLU A 12 -4.20 -7.41 -4.49
N ALA A 13 -3.54 -7.77 -3.38
CA ALA A 13 -2.97 -6.78 -2.47
C ALA A 13 -1.91 -5.91 -3.15
N ALA A 14 -1.09 -6.49 -4.04
CA ALA A 14 -0.10 -5.75 -4.82
C ALA A 14 -0.77 -4.75 -5.78
N ILE A 15 -1.88 -5.12 -6.43
CA ILE A 15 -2.67 -4.19 -7.26
C ILE A 15 -3.25 -3.06 -6.40
N GLY A 16 -3.84 -3.39 -5.25
CA GLY A 16 -4.40 -2.40 -4.32
C GLY A 16 -3.36 -1.37 -3.92
N THR A 17 -2.16 -1.84 -3.56
CA THR A 17 -1.01 -1.00 -3.19
C THR A 17 -0.56 -0.10 -4.35
N ALA A 18 -0.52 -0.65 -5.57
CA ALA A 18 -0.18 0.12 -6.77
C ALA A 18 -1.23 1.21 -7.08
N LYS A 19 -2.52 0.93 -6.86
CA LYS A 19 -3.61 1.91 -6.98
C LYS A 19 -3.55 2.97 -5.89
N SER A 20 -3.18 2.62 -4.66
CA SER A 20 -3.02 3.59 -3.57
C SER A 20 -1.91 4.61 -3.85
N ALA A 21 -0.92 4.27 -4.68
CA ALA A 21 0.18 5.18 -5.03
C ALA A 21 -0.23 6.42 -5.85
N ILE A 22 -1.44 6.47 -6.40
CA ILE A 22 -2.00 7.66 -7.09
C ILE A 22 -3.06 8.38 -6.25
N MET A 23 -3.50 7.79 -5.14
CA MET A 23 -4.49 8.43 -4.29
C MET A 23 -3.82 9.52 -3.42
N PRO A 24 -4.52 10.62 -3.15
CA PRO A 24 -4.04 11.58 -2.18
C PRO A 24 -3.93 10.93 -0.79
N THR A 25 -2.94 11.34 -0.02
CA THR A 25 -2.71 10.89 1.36
C THR A 25 -3.02 12.05 2.32
N LEU A 26 -3.67 11.72 3.44
CA LEU A 26 -4.00 12.66 4.50
C LEU A 26 -3.41 12.13 5.81
N ASP A 27 -2.45 12.86 6.38
CA ASP A 27 -1.89 12.55 7.69
C ASP A 27 -2.37 13.55 8.74
N LEU A 28 -2.56 13.07 9.96
CA LEU A 28 -2.81 13.88 11.14
C LEU A 28 -1.69 13.63 12.14
N GLU A 29 -0.96 14.69 12.49
CA GLU A 29 0.11 14.67 13.48
C GLU A 29 -0.29 15.55 14.67
N LEU A 30 -0.26 14.96 15.87
CA LEU A 30 -0.51 15.66 17.13
C LEU A 30 0.76 15.58 17.97
N SER A 31 1.27 16.72 18.44
CA SER A 31 2.42 16.75 19.35
C SER A 31 2.13 17.61 20.57
N ALA A 32 2.46 17.07 21.75
CA ALA A 32 2.43 17.78 23.01
C ALA A 32 3.85 17.75 23.57
N ASN A 33 4.45 18.92 23.75
CA ASN A 33 5.78 19.06 24.29
C ASN A 33 5.69 19.80 25.62
N HIS A 34 6.04 19.10 26.69
CA HIS A 34 6.29 19.70 28.00
C HIS A 34 7.79 19.86 28.16
N ARG A 35 8.25 21.09 28.37
CA ARG A 35 9.68 21.36 28.51
C ARG A 35 9.95 21.81 29.94
N ASP A 36 10.64 20.95 30.68
CA ASP A 36 11.12 21.30 32.00
C ASP A 36 12.29 22.29 31.92
N ARG A 37 12.34 23.12 32.95
CA ARG A 37 13.10 24.36 33.10
C ARG A 37 14.59 24.25 32.75
N ILE A 38 15.08 25.18 31.92
CA ILE A 38 16.47 25.64 31.95
C ILE A 38 16.48 26.91 32.80
N VAL A 39 17.40 27.01 33.75
CA VAL A 39 17.47 28.07 34.78
C VAL A 39 17.38 29.46 34.15
N GLY A 40 16.28 30.21 34.35
CA GLY A 40 16.22 31.64 33.99
C GLY A 40 14.86 32.26 33.63
N THR A 41 13.79 31.50 33.35
CA THR A 41 12.48 32.08 32.95
C THR A 41 11.30 31.46 33.70
N SER A 42 10.33 32.30 34.10
CA SER A 42 9.27 32.00 35.08
C SER A 42 7.97 31.42 34.48
N ALA A 43 7.94 31.04 33.21
CA ALA A 43 6.74 30.49 32.58
C ALA A 43 6.96 29.02 32.19
N ALA A 44 6.15 28.12 32.73
CA ALA A 44 6.05 26.75 32.24
C ALA A 44 5.52 26.78 30.81
N ASN A 45 6.35 26.37 29.85
CA ASN A 45 5.96 26.35 28.44
C ASN A 45 5.50 24.95 28.05
N THR A 46 4.18 24.78 28.03
CA THR A 46 3.54 23.61 27.43
C THR A 46 3.10 23.99 26.02
N ASN A 47 3.64 23.30 25.00
CA ASN A 47 3.29 23.53 23.60
C ASN A 47 2.48 22.35 23.06
N TYR A 48 1.25 22.62 22.64
CA TYR A 48 0.43 21.68 21.88
C TYR A 48 0.43 22.09 20.41
N LYS A 49 0.61 21.13 19.51
CA LYS A 49 0.54 21.32 18.05
C LYS A 49 -0.29 20.22 17.42
N ALA A 50 -1.08 20.60 16.43
CA ALA A 50 -1.80 19.69 15.55
C ALA A 50 -1.49 20.09 14.11
N MET A 51 -1.08 19.14 13.28
CA MET A 51 -0.78 19.32 11.86
C MET A 51 -1.60 18.34 11.04
N LEU A 52 -2.28 18.85 10.02
CA LEU A 52 -2.90 18.06 8.98
C LEU A 52 -2.05 18.20 7.72
N VAL A 53 -1.58 17.08 7.18
CA VAL A 53 -0.71 17.06 5.99
C VAL A 53 -1.45 16.36 4.86
N PHE A 54 -1.88 17.14 3.86
CA PHE A 54 -2.48 16.64 2.64
C PHE A 54 -1.44 16.57 1.53
N ARG A 55 -1.18 15.39 0.97
CA ARG A 55 -0.26 15.20 -0.16
C ARG A 55 -0.97 14.55 -1.34
N MET A 56 -0.96 15.23 -2.47
CA MET A 56 -1.48 14.73 -3.74
C MET A 56 -0.44 14.90 -4.85
N SER A 57 -0.19 13.85 -5.62
CA SER A 57 0.64 13.94 -6.82
C SER A 57 -0.17 14.53 -7.96
N LEU A 58 0.16 15.75 -8.39
CA LEU A 58 -0.57 16.42 -9.49
C LEU A 58 -0.15 15.88 -10.87
N TYR A 59 1.14 15.61 -11.08
CA TYR A 59 1.64 15.07 -12.33
C TYR A 59 3.06 14.52 -12.16
N ASN A 60 3.24 13.23 -12.47
CA ASN A 60 4.52 12.53 -12.30
C ASN A 60 5.14 12.10 -13.64
N GLY A 61 4.80 12.76 -14.75
CA GLY A 61 5.33 12.43 -16.07
C GLY A 61 4.96 11.03 -16.59
N GLY A 62 3.87 10.45 -16.11
CA GLY A 62 3.39 9.12 -16.52
C GLY A 62 4.00 7.93 -15.76
N ILE A 63 4.98 8.15 -14.88
CA ILE A 63 5.65 7.07 -14.11
C ILE A 63 4.64 6.30 -13.25
N ASN A 64 3.74 7.00 -12.56
CA ASN A 64 2.72 6.34 -11.75
C ASN A 64 1.73 5.53 -12.59
N ALA A 65 1.37 6.03 -13.77
CA ALA A 65 0.50 5.30 -14.70
C ALA A 65 1.19 4.02 -15.22
N ALA A 66 2.49 4.11 -15.56
CA ALA A 66 3.28 2.94 -15.94
C ALA A 66 3.37 1.91 -14.82
N ARG A 67 3.61 2.33 -13.57
CA ARG A 67 3.63 1.41 -12.41
C ARG A 67 2.28 0.73 -12.17
N ILE A 68 1.17 1.45 -12.32
CA ILE A 68 -0.18 0.85 -12.21
C ILE A 68 -0.39 -0.19 -13.31
N LYS A 69 0.02 0.13 -14.54
CA LYS A 69 -0.12 -0.75 -15.68
C LYS A 69 0.73 -2.02 -15.51
N GLU A 70 1.97 -1.88 -15.07
CA GLU A 70 2.86 -2.98 -14.73
C GLU A 70 2.29 -3.87 -13.62
N ALA A 71 1.78 -3.27 -12.54
CA ALA A 71 1.15 -4.01 -11.46
C ALA A 71 -0.12 -4.76 -11.92
N GLY A 72 -0.90 -4.15 -12.83
CA GLY A 72 -2.05 -4.81 -13.47
C GLY A 72 -1.65 -6.04 -14.28
N TYR A 73 -0.62 -5.91 -15.14
CA TYR A 73 -0.14 -7.04 -15.95
C TYR A 73 0.41 -8.19 -15.09
N ARG A 74 1.15 -7.89 -14.02
CA ARG A 74 1.65 -8.92 -13.10
C ARG A 74 0.52 -9.69 -12.42
N ALA A 75 -0.57 -9.02 -12.09
CA ALA A 75 -1.72 -9.69 -11.50
C ALA A 75 -2.47 -10.58 -12.50
N GLU A 76 -2.62 -10.12 -13.74
CA GLU A 76 -3.21 -10.93 -14.82
C GLU A 76 -2.37 -12.19 -15.09
N GLU A 77 -1.04 -12.05 -15.11
CA GLU A 77 -0.11 -13.19 -15.24
C GLU A 77 -0.27 -14.19 -14.09
N ALA A 78 -0.35 -13.70 -12.85
CA ALA A 78 -0.58 -14.55 -11.68
C ALA A 78 -1.93 -15.29 -11.76
N GLN A 79 -3.00 -14.62 -12.19
CA GLN A 79 -4.30 -15.26 -12.40
C GLN A 79 -4.26 -16.35 -13.47
N ASN A 80 -3.62 -16.08 -14.61
CA ASN A 80 -3.46 -17.05 -15.68
C ASN A 80 -2.65 -18.28 -15.22
N MET A 81 -1.63 -18.07 -14.39
CA MET A 81 -0.82 -19.15 -13.82
C MET A 81 -1.63 -20.03 -12.86
N VAL A 82 -2.47 -19.42 -12.03
CA VAL A 82 -3.40 -20.13 -11.14
C VAL A 82 -4.39 -20.97 -11.94
N GLU A 83 -4.98 -20.41 -12.98
CA GLU A 83 -5.94 -21.10 -13.83
C GLU A 83 -5.30 -22.26 -14.62
N ALA A 84 -4.13 -22.03 -15.23
CA ALA A 84 -3.39 -23.09 -15.92
C ALA A 84 -3.05 -24.26 -14.99
N THR A 85 -2.61 -23.94 -13.76
CA THR A 85 -2.30 -24.95 -12.74
C THR A 85 -3.55 -25.70 -12.31
N ARG A 86 -4.70 -25.02 -12.15
CA ARG A 86 -5.98 -25.66 -11.87
C ARG A 86 -6.36 -26.67 -12.97
N ILE A 87 -6.28 -26.25 -14.22
CA ILE A 87 -6.60 -27.11 -15.38
C ILE A 87 -5.65 -28.33 -15.43
N ASN A 88 -4.37 -28.16 -15.07
CA ASN A 88 -3.41 -29.26 -15.01
C ASN A 88 -3.79 -30.29 -13.93
N VAL A 89 -4.11 -29.82 -12.72
CA VAL A 89 -4.56 -30.70 -11.62
C VAL A 89 -5.84 -31.45 -11.99
N GLU A 90 -6.81 -30.77 -12.60
CA GLU A 90 -8.05 -31.41 -13.06
C GLU A 90 -7.81 -32.46 -14.16
N ARG A 91 -6.78 -32.28 -15.00
CA ARG A 91 -6.38 -33.27 -16.01
C ARG A 91 -5.70 -34.48 -15.39
N GLU A 92 -4.78 -34.29 -14.44
CA GLU A 92 -4.12 -35.39 -13.75
C GLU A 92 -5.12 -36.28 -12.99
N ILE A 93 -6.11 -35.68 -12.32
CA ILE A 93 -7.18 -36.43 -11.64
C ILE A 93 -8.03 -37.22 -12.64
N ARG A 94 -8.24 -36.70 -13.86
CA ARG A 94 -9.05 -37.38 -14.89
C ARG A 94 -8.31 -38.54 -15.60
N LEU A 95 -6.99 -38.57 -15.48
CA LEU A 95 -6.12 -39.57 -16.11
C LEU A 95 -5.74 -40.72 -15.15
N ALA A 96 -6.15 -40.64 -13.88
CA ALA A 96 -5.97 -41.67 -12.85
C ALA A 96 -7.28 -42.44 -12.61
#